data_AF-W8KMU8-F1
#
_entry.id   AF-W8KMU8-F1
#
_cell.length_a   1.000
_cell.length_b   1.000
_cell.length_c   1.000
_cell.angle_alpha   90.00
_cell.angle_beta   90.00
_cell.angle_gamma   90.00
#
_symmetry.space_group_name_H-M   'P 1'
#
loop_
_entity.id
_entity.type
_entity.pdbx_description
1 polymer ?
#
loop_
_entity_poly.entity_id
_entity_poly.type
_entity_poly.pdbx_seq_one_letter_code
_entity_poly.pdbx_strand_id
1 'polypeptide(L)'
;MSKAWKQLDLEGAGLQTMNARLTREMRRRPPAYGLALAFPLGLHRFYLREPLGGSAYVALSLLTLILWTWGGGAWALVPLGVMLAAVVFDLFWMDGYITRYNKALRMRLFLRPGHEPPRDYRGRVHKTGMLETYQKEKEQERAGHQPVNMEDLQARGTQAHGDPRRMPSFNEQEAMLRELAKARKAHRSPTQNREDASDGDEGGGKQPRK
;
A
#
# COMPACT_ATOMS: atom_id res chain seq x y z
N MET A 1 12.42 -33.27 17.48
CA MET A 1 11.56 -32.20 16.95
C MET A 1 10.52 -32.82 16.02
N SER A 2 9.24 -32.54 16.29
CA SER A 2 8.11 -33.37 15.88
C SER A 2 7.84 -33.30 14.36
N LYS A 3 7.60 -34.47 13.76
CA LYS A 3 7.19 -34.66 12.36
C LYS A 3 5.79 -34.09 12.04
N ALA A 4 5.13 -33.43 12.99
CA ALA A 4 3.79 -32.85 12.88
C ALA A 4 3.69 -31.72 11.83
N TRP A 5 4.78 -30.97 11.62
CA TRP A 5 4.87 -30.00 10.53
C TRP A 5 4.87 -30.60 9.11
N LYS A 6 5.15 -31.91 8.97
CA LYS A 6 5.32 -32.59 7.69
C LYS A 6 4.03 -33.26 7.19
N GLN A 7 3.00 -33.28 8.05
CA GLN A 7 1.63 -33.72 7.73
C GLN A 7 0.64 -32.55 7.66
N LEU A 8 1.13 -31.31 7.69
CA LEU A 8 0.36 -30.13 7.29
C LEU A 8 0.28 -30.15 5.76
N ASP A 9 -0.50 -31.09 5.24
CA ASP A 9 -0.80 -31.15 3.83
C ASP A 9 -1.71 -29.97 3.49
N LEU A 10 -1.18 -29.01 2.72
CA LEU A 10 -1.91 -27.85 2.19
C LEU A 10 -2.79 -28.28 0.99
N GLU A 11 -3.34 -29.49 1.02
CA GLU A 11 -4.01 -30.17 -0.08
C GLU A 11 -5.43 -29.64 -0.41
N GLY A 12 -5.85 -28.51 0.17
CA GLY A 12 -7.16 -27.92 -0.09
C GLY A 12 -7.10 -26.42 -0.34
N ALA A 13 -6.42 -25.99 -1.42
CA ALA A 13 -6.20 -24.59 -1.78
C ALA A 13 -5.50 -23.80 -0.65
N GLY A 14 -4.22 -24.09 -0.43
CA GLY A 14 -3.40 -23.41 0.57
C GLY A 14 -3.56 -21.88 0.57
N LEU A 15 -3.33 -21.24 1.72
CA LEU A 15 -3.51 -19.79 1.95
C LEU A 15 -2.94 -18.91 0.82
N GLN A 16 -1.87 -19.36 0.18
CA GLN A 16 -1.26 -18.73 -0.99
C GLN A 16 -2.19 -18.68 -2.21
N THR A 17 -2.89 -19.76 -2.54
CA THR A 17 -3.87 -19.81 -3.65
C THR A 17 -5.09 -18.95 -3.35
N MET A 18 -5.57 -18.93 -2.09
CA MET A 18 -6.62 -18.03 -1.63
C MET A 18 -6.19 -16.56 -1.75
N ASN A 19 -4.98 -16.22 -1.31
CA ASN A 19 -4.42 -14.87 -1.44
C ASN A 19 -4.20 -14.47 -2.90
N ALA A 20 -3.75 -15.40 -3.77
CA ALA A 20 -3.62 -15.15 -5.20
C ALA A 20 -4.99 -14.87 -5.83
N ARG A 21 -6.02 -15.65 -5.47
CA ARG A 21 -7.40 -15.44 -5.94
C ARG A 21 -7.97 -14.11 -5.46
N LEU A 22 -7.80 -13.79 -4.17
CA LEU A 22 -8.23 -12.52 -3.58
C LEU A 22 -7.57 -11.33 -4.31
N THR A 23 -6.26 -11.39 -4.51
CA THR A 23 -5.50 -10.31 -5.15
C THR A 23 -5.92 -10.11 -6.60
N ARG A 24 -6.28 -11.18 -7.31
CA ARG A 24 -6.80 -11.12 -8.69
C ARG A 24 -8.20 -10.52 -8.77
N GLU A 25 -9.07 -10.80 -7.81
CA GLU A 25 -10.46 -10.32 -7.81
C GLU A 25 -10.64 -8.93 -7.19
N MET A 26 -9.66 -8.45 -6.41
CA MET A 26 -9.67 -7.12 -5.81
C MET A 26 -9.71 -6.02 -6.88
N ARG A 27 -10.53 -5.01 -6.60
CA ARG A 27 -10.66 -3.83 -7.44
C ARG A 27 -9.58 -2.83 -7.10
N ARG A 28 -8.96 -2.27 -8.14
CA ARG A 28 -7.86 -1.31 -8.05
C ARG A 28 -8.34 0.08 -8.44
N ARG A 29 -7.67 1.11 -7.93
CA ARG A 29 -7.97 2.52 -8.22
C ARG A 29 -7.74 2.89 -9.69
N PRO A 30 -6.56 2.65 -10.30
CA PRO A 30 -6.29 3.11 -11.66
C PRO A 30 -7.33 2.67 -12.70
N PRO A 31 -7.77 1.39 -12.77
CA PRO A 31 -8.79 1.00 -13.74
C PRO A 31 -10.16 1.60 -13.42
N ALA A 32 -10.51 1.80 -12.14
CA ALA A 32 -11.79 2.42 -11.79
C ALA A 32 -11.88 3.86 -12.30
N TYR A 33 -10.82 4.66 -12.07
CA TYR A 33 -10.74 6.03 -12.59
C TYR A 33 -10.62 6.07 -14.12
N GLY A 34 -9.85 5.15 -14.73
CA GLY A 34 -9.77 5.04 -16.18
C GLY A 34 -11.13 4.73 -16.83
N LEU A 35 -11.91 3.83 -16.23
CA LEU A 35 -13.27 3.50 -16.70
C LEU A 35 -14.27 4.63 -16.44
N ALA A 36 -14.04 5.47 -15.44
CA ALA A 36 -14.88 6.64 -15.18
C ALA A 36 -14.77 7.71 -16.29
N LEU A 37 -13.68 7.73 -17.07
CA LEU A 37 -13.60 8.58 -18.26
C LEU A 37 -14.62 8.16 -19.34
N ALA A 38 -14.98 6.88 -19.38
CA ALA A 38 -16.03 6.33 -20.22
C ALA A 38 -17.39 6.28 -19.49
N PHE A 39 -17.67 7.27 -18.63
CA PHE A 39 -18.90 7.33 -17.83
C PHE A 39 -20.21 7.25 -18.62
N PRO A 40 -20.34 7.70 -19.90
CA PRO A 40 -21.60 7.57 -20.61
C PRO A 40 -22.04 6.10 -20.76
N LEU A 41 -21.08 5.17 -20.73
CA LEU A 41 -21.32 3.73 -20.79
C LEU A 41 -21.51 3.10 -19.38
N GLY A 42 -21.31 3.85 -18.30
CA GLY A 42 -21.43 3.36 -16.92
C GLY A 42 -20.40 2.29 -16.52
N LEU A 43 -19.29 2.15 -17.26
CA LEU A 43 -18.33 1.05 -17.09
C LEU A 43 -17.70 1.01 -15.69
N HIS A 44 -17.49 2.16 -15.05
CA HIS A 44 -16.96 2.25 -13.69
C HIS A 44 -17.88 1.59 -12.67
N ARG A 45 -19.21 1.74 -12.80
CA ARG A 45 -20.20 1.10 -11.92
C ARG A 45 -20.32 -0.40 -12.20
N PHE A 46 -20.28 -0.82 -13.46
CA PHE A 46 -20.26 -2.24 -13.82
C PHE A 46 -18.99 -2.94 -13.30
N TYR A 47 -17.84 -2.28 -13.36
CA TYR A 47 -16.59 -2.79 -12.77
C TYR A 47 -16.71 -3.05 -11.26
N LEU A 48 -17.38 -2.14 -10.55
CA LEU A 48 -17.68 -2.23 -9.11
C LEU A 48 -18.84 -3.20 -8.78
N ARG A 49 -19.44 -3.86 -9.80
CA ARG A 49 -20.59 -4.76 -9.69
C ARG A 49 -21.86 -4.12 -9.12
N GLU A 50 -22.10 -2.87 -9.48
CA GLU A 50 -23.35 -2.16 -9.18
C GLU A 50 -24.16 -1.96 -10.48
N PRO A 51 -24.91 -2.99 -10.92
CA PRO A 51 -25.56 -3.00 -12.23
C PRO A 51 -26.62 -1.90 -12.37
N LEU A 52 -27.34 -1.59 -11.29
CA LEU A 52 -28.33 -0.52 -11.27
C LEU A 52 -27.70 0.83 -11.58
N GLY A 53 -26.57 1.16 -10.92
CA GLY A 53 -25.83 2.38 -11.18
C GLY A 53 -25.30 2.45 -12.61
N GLY A 54 -24.73 1.35 -13.12
CA GLY A 54 -24.25 1.29 -14.50
C GLY A 54 -25.38 1.47 -15.53
N SER A 55 -26.52 0.81 -15.32
CA SER A 55 -27.68 0.92 -16.20
C SER A 55 -28.28 2.33 -16.22
N ALA A 56 -28.20 3.07 -15.10
CA ALA A 56 -28.67 4.46 -15.04
C ALA A 56 -27.88 5.37 -15.97
N TYR A 57 -26.56 5.20 -16.07
CA TYR A 57 -25.73 5.94 -17.04
C TYR A 57 -26.10 5.62 -18.48
N VAL A 58 -26.29 4.33 -18.79
CA VAL A 58 -26.72 3.93 -20.14
C VAL A 58 -28.09 4.51 -20.48
N ALA A 59 -29.04 4.47 -19.54
CA ALA A 59 -30.37 5.06 -19.72
C ALA A 59 -30.30 6.59 -19.91
N LEU A 60 -29.50 7.29 -19.11
CA LEU A 60 -29.27 8.73 -19.27
C LEU A 60 -28.61 9.08 -20.60
N SER A 61 -27.64 8.28 -21.06
CA SER A 61 -27.00 8.45 -22.36
C SER A 61 -27.99 8.26 -23.51
N LEU A 62 -28.81 7.21 -23.46
CA LEU A 62 -29.86 6.98 -24.45
C LEU A 62 -30.91 8.10 -24.43
N LEU A 63 -31.33 8.53 -23.25
CA LEU A 63 -32.27 9.64 -23.10
C LEU A 63 -31.68 10.95 -23.67
N THR A 64 -30.40 11.20 -23.45
CA THR A 64 -29.68 12.35 -24.02
C THR A 64 -29.70 12.30 -25.55
N LEU A 65 -29.44 11.14 -26.15
CA LEU A 65 -29.47 10.97 -27.61
C LEU A 65 -30.88 11.13 -28.19
N ILE A 66 -31.91 10.59 -27.54
CA ILE A 66 -33.31 10.73 -27.96
C ILE A 66 -33.73 12.20 -27.92
N LEU A 67 -33.45 12.90 -26.80
CA LEU A 67 -33.78 14.32 -26.68
C LEU A 67 -32.98 15.20 -27.64
N TRP A 68 -31.72 14.85 -27.92
CA TRP A 68 -30.90 15.59 -28.87
C TRP A 68 -31.48 15.52 -30.29
N THR A 69 -31.96 14.34 -30.68
CA THR A 69 -32.48 14.10 -32.03
C THR A 69 -33.91 14.60 -32.21
N TRP A 70 -34.78 14.50 -31.20
CA TRP A 70 -36.21 14.80 -31.32
C TRP A 70 -36.67 16.04 -30.57
N GLY A 71 -36.08 16.34 -29.41
CA GLY A 71 -36.49 17.44 -28.54
C GLY A 71 -35.73 18.75 -28.77
N GLY A 72 -34.63 18.70 -29.52
CA GLY A 72 -33.71 19.81 -29.71
C GLY A 72 -32.63 19.88 -28.63
N GLY A 73 -31.48 20.46 -28.98
CA GLY A 73 -30.25 20.38 -28.18
C GLY A 73 -30.38 20.90 -26.74
N ALA A 74 -31.25 21.88 -26.48
CA ALA A 74 -31.45 22.44 -25.14
C ALA A 74 -32.00 21.41 -24.14
N TRP A 75 -32.95 20.56 -24.55
CA TRP A 75 -33.54 19.55 -23.66
C TRP A 75 -32.57 18.41 -23.35
N ALA A 76 -31.67 18.10 -24.27
CA ALA A 76 -30.62 17.10 -24.06
C ALA A 76 -29.57 17.54 -23.03
N LEU A 77 -29.44 18.85 -22.75
CA LEU A 77 -28.53 19.34 -21.71
C LEU A 77 -28.96 18.89 -20.30
N VAL A 78 -30.25 18.63 -20.08
CA VAL A 78 -30.75 18.20 -18.76
C VAL A 78 -30.20 16.84 -18.35
N PRO A 79 -30.42 15.73 -19.09
CA PRO A 79 -29.84 14.43 -18.72
C PRO A 79 -28.31 14.44 -18.79
N LEU A 80 -27.70 15.20 -19.72
CA LEU A 80 -26.25 15.37 -19.78
C LEU A 80 -25.70 16.01 -18.50
N GLY A 81 -26.35 17.06 -18.00
CA GLY A 81 -25.99 17.74 -16.75
C GLY A 81 -26.13 16.83 -15.54
N VAL A 82 -27.22 16.06 -15.45
CA VAL A 82 -27.41 15.04 -14.40
C VAL A 82 -26.30 13.99 -14.46
N MET A 83 -25.95 13.52 -15.65
CA MET A 83 -24.91 12.52 -15.86
C MET A 83 -23.52 13.05 -15.44
N LEU A 84 -23.22 14.31 -15.76
CA LEU A 84 -21.99 14.99 -15.33
C LEU A 84 -21.93 15.18 -13.81
N ALA A 85 -23.03 15.63 -13.19
CA ALA A 85 -23.10 15.75 -11.74
C ALA A 85 -22.91 14.39 -11.05
N ALA A 86 -23.53 13.34 -11.60
CA ALA A 86 -23.40 11.98 -11.10
C ALA A 86 -21.94 11.48 -11.20
N VAL A 87 -21.23 11.73 -12.31
CA VAL A 87 -19.83 11.25 -12.42
C VAL A 87 -18.92 11.97 -11.43
N VAL A 88 -19.12 13.27 -11.18
CA VAL A 88 -18.36 14.01 -10.16
C VAL A 88 -18.63 13.43 -8.77
N PHE A 89 -19.90 13.17 -8.45
CA PHE A 89 -20.27 12.50 -7.21
C PHE A 89 -19.61 11.12 -7.08
N ASP A 90 -19.62 10.34 -8.17
CA ASP A 90 -19.01 9.01 -8.21
C ASP A 90 -17.50 9.06 -7.99
N LEU A 91 -16.81 10.02 -8.60
CA LEU A 91 -15.37 10.21 -8.43
C LEU A 91 -15.01 10.53 -6.98
N PHE A 92 -15.81 11.35 -6.30
CA PHE A 92 -15.62 11.66 -4.88
C PHE A 92 -15.82 10.43 -3.98
N TRP A 93 -16.82 9.61 -4.27
CA TRP A 93 -17.14 8.41 -3.47
C TRP A 93 -16.45 7.13 -3.95
N MET A 94 -15.66 7.17 -5.02
CA MET A 94 -15.07 6.01 -5.70
C MET A 94 -14.26 5.13 -4.74
N ASP A 95 -13.42 5.76 -3.92
CA ASP A 95 -12.62 5.05 -2.92
C ASP A 95 -13.48 4.31 -1.89
N GLY A 96 -14.61 4.90 -1.50
CA GLY A 96 -15.59 4.28 -0.62
C GLY A 96 -16.24 3.04 -1.25
N TYR A 97 -16.58 3.09 -2.53
CA TYR A 97 -17.10 1.92 -3.25
C TYR A 97 -16.05 0.80 -3.38
N ILE A 98 -14.82 1.14 -3.77
CA ILE A 98 -13.72 0.17 -3.88
C ILE A 98 -13.46 -0.52 -2.54
N THR A 99 -13.43 0.26 -1.45
CA THR A 99 -13.19 -0.27 -0.10
C THR A 99 -14.32 -1.19 0.34
N ARG A 100 -15.58 -0.79 0.14
CA ARG A 100 -16.75 -1.62 0.44
C ARG A 100 -16.73 -2.93 -0.35
N TYR A 101 -16.46 -2.87 -1.66
CA TYR A 101 -16.35 -4.05 -2.51
C TYR A 101 -15.24 -4.98 -2.04
N ASN A 102 -14.02 -4.46 -1.84
CA ASN A 102 -12.87 -5.27 -1.42
C ASN A 102 -13.09 -5.87 -0.02
N LYS A 103 -13.75 -5.16 0.90
CA LYS A 103 -14.16 -5.71 2.20
C LYS A 103 -15.16 -6.84 2.05
N ALA A 104 -16.21 -6.65 1.25
CA ALA A 104 -17.21 -7.69 0.97
C ALA A 104 -16.59 -8.92 0.30
N LEU A 105 -15.63 -8.72 -0.61
CA LEU A 105 -14.89 -9.80 -1.26
C LEU A 105 -14.08 -10.63 -0.25
N ARG A 106 -13.35 -9.97 0.66
CA ARG A 106 -12.62 -10.66 1.74
C ARG A 106 -13.57 -11.48 2.60
N MET A 107 -14.68 -10.88 3.04
CA MET A 107 -15.68 -11.59 3.85
C MET A 107 -16.23 -12.82 3.13
N ARG A 108 -16.56 -12.73 1.84
CA ARG A 108 -17.08 -13.86 1.04
C ARG A 108 -16.05 -14.97 0.81
N LEU A 109 -14.76 -14.67 0.84
CA LEU A 109 -13.71 -15.67 0.64
C LEU A 109 -13.29 -16.32 1.97
N PHE A 110 -13.20 -15.54 3.05
CA PHE A 110 -12.75 -16.03 4.36
C PHE A 110 -13.86 -16.62 5.23
N LEU A 111 -15.13 -16.21 5.06
CA LEU A 111 -16.26 -16.72 5.85
C LEU A 111 -17.06 -17.80 5.12
N ARG A 112 -16.40 -18.60 4.27
CA ARG A 112 -17.07 -19.71 3.58
C ARG A 112 -17.36 -20.86 4.57
N PRO A 113 -18.58 -21.42 4.57
CA PRO A 113 -18.89 -22.61 5.37
C PRO A 113 -17.89 -23.73 5.05
N GLY A 114 -17.34 -24.37 6.07
CA GLY A 114 -16.33 -25.44 5.93
C GLY A 114 -14.87 -25.00 6.07
N HIS A 115 -14.58 -23.71 6.25
CA HIS A 115 -13.28 -23.23 6.74
C HIS A 115 -13.33 -23.03 8.26
N GLU A 116 -13.74 -24.07 8.97
CA GLU A 116 -13.60 -24.07 10.42
C GLU A 116 -12.10 -24.14 10.74
N PRO A 117 -11.64 -23.35 11.72
CA PRO A 117 -10.30 -23.57 12.24
C PRO A 117 -10.22 -25.05 12.71
N PRO A 118 -9.06 -25.72 12.56
CA PRO A 118 -8.90 -27.12 12.99
C PRO A 118 -9.52 -27.33 14.37
N ARG A 119 -10.10 -28.51 14.65
CA ARG A 119 -10.83 -28.76 15.92
C ARG A 119 -10.01 -28.43 17.18
N ASP A 120 -8.68 -28.49 17.07
CA ASP A 120 -7.74 -28.16 18.15
C ASP A 120 -7.09 -26.77 18.02
N TYR A 121 -7.55 -25.94 17.08
CA TYR A 121 -7.09 -24.57 16.90
C TYR A 121 -7.62 -23.72 18.06
N ARG A 122 -6.87 -23.74 19.13
CA ARG A 122 -6.82 -22.64 20.09
C ARG A 122 -6.13 -21.53 19.33
N GLY A 123 -6.86 -20.47 18.95
CA GLY A 123 -6.25 -19.29 18.35
C GLY A 123 -5.16 -18.69 19.25
N ARG A 124 -4.78 -17.42 19.03
CA ARG A 124 -4.17 -16.67 20.14
C ARG A 124 -5.26 -16.41 21.17
N VAL A 125 -5.58 -17.44 21.96
CA VAL A 125 -6.28 -17.27 23.22
C VAL A 125 -5.32 -16.40 24.00
N HIS A 126 -5.68 -15.13 24.19
CA HIS A 126 -5.16 -14.36 25.29
C HIS A 126 -5.55 -15.16 26.52
N LYS A 127 -4.72 -16.13 26.94
CA LYS A 127 -4.88 -16.74 28.25
C LYS A 127 -4.89 -15.54 29.20
N THR A 128 -5.97 -15.36 29.93
CA THR A 128 -6.06 -14.42 31.04
C THR A 128 -4.79 -14.64 31.88
N GLY A 129 -3.90 -13.64 31.91
CA GLY A 129 -2.55 -13.72 32.49
C GLY A 129 -1.36 -13.63 31.52
N MET A 130 -1.49 -13.96 30.23
CA MET A 130 -0.39 -13.80 29.25
C MET A 130 -0.10 -12.34 28.91
N LEU A 131 -1.07 -11.44 29.11
CA LEU A 131 -0.88 -10.01 28.93
C LEU A 131 -0.02 -9.44 30.05
N GLU A 132 -0.20 -9.92 31.28
CA GLU A 132 0.65 -9.60 32.43
C GLU A 132 2.04 -10.20 32.28
N THR A 133 2.16 -11.46 31.83
CA THR A 133 3.50 -12.04 31.59
C THR A 133 4.22 -11.33 30.45
N TYR A 134 3.52 -10.94 29.38
CA TYR A 134 4.09 -10.18 28.27
C TYR A 134 4.45 -8.75 28.67
N GLN A 135 3.62 -8.08 29.48
CA GLN A 135 3.94 -6.78 30.08
C GLN A 135 5.15 -6.90 31.00
N LYS A 136 5.22 -7.93 31.84
CA LYS A 136 6.32 -8.18 32.76
C LYS A 136 7.62 -8.55 32.06
N GLU A 137 7.55 -9.34 30.99
CA GLU A 137 8.70 -9.64 30.12
C GLU A 137 9.15 -8.37 29.38
N LYS A 138 8.23 -7.54 28.89
CA LYS A 138 8.55 -6.24 28.30
C LYS A 138 9.09 -5.24 29.30
N GLU A 139 8.60 -5.23 30.54
CA GLU A 139 9.09 -4.40 31.63
C GLU A 139 10.47 -4.87 32.12
N GLN A 140 10.74 -6.18 32.10
CA GLN A 140 12.07 -6.75 32.35
C GLN A 140 13.05 -6.42 31.21
N GLU A 141 12.60 -6.45 29.96
CA GLU A 141 13.37 -5.94 28.81
C GLU A 141 13.58 -4.41 28.92
N ARG A 142 12.61 -3.69 29.49
CA ARG A 142 12.68 -2.24 29.76
C ARG A 142 13.57 -1.92 30.97
N ALA A 143 13.82 -2.87 31.87
CA ALA A 143 14.66 -2.68 33.06
C ALA A 143 16.15 -2.46 32.73
N GLY A 144 16.56 -2.61 31.46
CA GLY A 144 17.86 -2.13 30.96
C GLY A 144 17.89 -0.65 30.54
N HIS A 145 16.74 0.02 30.47
CA HIS A 145 16.64 1.44 30.14
C HIS A 145 15.93 2.18 31.27
N GLN A 146 16.70 2.95 32.05
CA GLN A 146 16.14 3.87 33.03
C GLN A 146 15.06 4.74 32.36
N PRO A 147 13.85 4.87 32.95
CA PRO A 147 12.89 5.84 32.46
C PRO A 147 13.55 7.21 32.52
N VAL A 148 13.50 7.95 31.43
CA VAL A 148 14.00 9.32 31.40
C VAL A 148 13.14 10.13 32.36
N ASN A 149 13.73 10.53 33.49
CA ASN A 149 13.07 11.42 34.43
C ASN A 149 12.73 12.73 33.71
N MET A 150 11.44 13.03 33.58
CA MET A 150 10.98 14.26 32.93
C MET A 150 11.40 15.52 33.71
N GLU A 151 11.63 15.38 35.02
CA GLU A 151 12.18 16.43 35.88
C GLU A 151 13.64 16.75 35.52
N ASP A 152 14.45 15.74 35.17
CA ASP A 152 15.84 15.92 34.69
C ASP A 152 15.89 16.52 33.28
N LEU A 153 14.85 16.29 32.46
CA LEU A 153 14.69 16.91 31.14
C LEU A 153 14.28 18.40 31.23
N GLN A 154 13.45 18.76 32.22
CA GLN A 154 13.07 20.17 32.44
C GLN A 154 14.17 20.98 33.12
N ALA A 155 14.98 20.37 34.00
CA ALA A 155 16.12 21.05 34.64
C ALA A 155 17.28 21.35 33.68
N ARG A 156 17.35 20.67 32.52
CA ARG A 156 18.45 20.79 31.52
C ARG A 156 18.25 21.87 30.45
N GLY A 157 17.37 22.84 30.70
CA GLY A 157 17.01 23.87 29.73
C GLY A 157 18.09 24.90 29.34
N THR A 158 19.31 24.88 29.92
CA THR A 158 20.22 26.04 29.78
C THR A 158 21.72 25.78 29.66
N GLN A 159 22.22 24.55 29.46
CA GLN A 159 23.67 24.38 29.26
C GLN A 159 24.05 23.50 28.06
N ALA A 160 24.60 24.19 27.06
CA ALA A 160 25.31 23.64 25.93
C ALA A 160 26.63 22.98 26.37
N HIS A 161 26.73 21.67 26.18
CA HIS A 161 27.82 20.96 25.48
C HIS A 161 27.85 19.48 25.88
N GLY A 162 27.78 18.61 24.87
CA GLY A 162 28.42 17.30 24.90
C GLY A 162 27.85 16.22 25.81
N ASP A 163 26.55 15.90 25.71
CA ASP A 163 26.03 14.65 26.29
C ASP A 163 25.97 13.54 25.21
N PRO A 164 26.77 12.45 25.32
CA PRO A 164 26.80 11.34 24.36
C PRO A 164 25.51 10.50 24.35
N ARG A 165 24.50 10.81 25.17
CA ARG A 165 23.23 10.08 25.24
C ARG A 165 22.06 10.78 24.56
N ARG A 166 22.27 11.95 23.93
CA ARG A 166 21.22 12.66 23.21
C ARG A 166 21.09 12.10 21.79
N MET A 167 19.91 11.61 21.42
CA MET A 167 19.61 11.23 20.05
C MET A 167 19.81 12.47 19.16
N PRO A 168 20.68 12.43 18.12
CA PRO A 168 20.99 13.61 17.33
C PRO A 168 19.73 14.12 16.65
N SER A 169 19.52 15.44 16.63
CA SER A 169 18.40 16.05 15.91
C SER A 169 18.53 15.81 14.40
N PHE A 170 17.43 15.90 13.66
CA PHE A 170 17.42 15.66 12.21
C PHE A 170 18.45 16.53 11.46
N ASN A 171 18.64 17.78 11.91
CA ASN A 171 19.64 18.69 11.35
C ASN A 171 21.08 18.24 11.64
N GLU A 172 21.36 17.69 12.82
CA GLU A 172 22.68 17.14 13.18
C GLU A 172 22.95 15.84 12.41
N GLN A 173 21.93 15.01 12.18
CA GLN A 173 22.04 13.81 11.35
C GLN A 173 22.36 14.18 9.89
N GLU A 174 21.70 15.19 9.34
CA GLU A 174 21.98 15.66 7.97
C GLU A 174 23.38 16.28 7.85
N ALA A 175 23.82 17.04 8.86
CA ALA A 175 25.18 17.58 8.92
C ALA A 175 26.24 16.48 8.97
N MET A 176 26.03 15.45 9.80
CA MET A 176 26.93 14.29 9.92
C MET A 176 27.01 13.50 8.61
N LEU A 177 25.89 13.31 7.91
CA LEU A 177 25.86 12.67 6.60
C LEU A 177 26.63 13.49 5.55
N ARG A 178 26.53 14.83 5.58
CA ARG A 178 27.31 15.70 4.69
C ARG A 178 28.80 15.64 4.99
N GLU A 179 29.21 15.57 6.25
CA GLU A 179 30.61 15.43 6.62
C GLU A 179 31.19 14.07 6.23
N LEU A 180 30.47 12.97 6.46
CA LEU A 180 30.88 11.64 6.03
C LEU A 180 31.01 11.54 4.50
N ALA A 181 30.10 12.17 3.75
CA ALA A 181 30.17 12.24 2.30
C ALA A 181 31.40 13.02 1.82
N LYS A 182 31.73 14.14 2.47
CA LYS A 182 32.95 14.93 2.18
C LYS A 182 34.23 14.17 2.52
N ALA A 183 34.28 13.52 3.69
CA ALA A 183 35.43 12.72 4.12
C ALA A 183 35.67 11.54 3.18
N ARG A 184 34.61 10.83 2.76
CA ARG A 184 34.71 9.74 1.78
C ARG A 184 35.20 10.21 0.41
N LYS A 185 34.81 11.42 -0.02
CA LYS A 185 35.28 12.01 -1.28
C LYS A 185 36.73 12.46 -1.19
N ALA A 186 37.16 12.97 -0.05
CA ALA A 186 38.56 13.32 0.21
C ALA A 186 39.47 12.08 0.30
N HIS A 187 38.98 10.97 0.85
CA HIS A 187 39.69 9.68 0.85
C HIS A 187 39.73 9.02 -0.53
N ARG A 188 38.86 9.45 -1.45
CA ARG A 188 38.75 8.91 -2.81
C ARG A 188 39.24 9.95 -3.84
N SER A 189 40.47 10.42 -3.72
CA SER A 189 41.26 11.12 -4.76
C SER A 189 42.72 11.34 -4.29
N PRO A 190 43.80 11.20 -5.09
CA PRO A 190 43.91 10.87 -6.52
C PRO A 190 44.90 9.72 -6.83
N THR A 191 45.22 8.82 -5.90
CA THR A 191 46.17 7.70 -6.16
C THR A 191 45.50 6.48 -6.81
N GLN A 192 44.20 6.27 -6.63
CA GLN A 192 43.46 5.15 -7.26
C GLN A 192 42.95 5.42 -8.69
N ASN A 193 42.98 6.67 -9.18
CA ASN A 193 42.57 6.97 -10.56
C ASN A 193 43.66 6.74 -11.60
N ARG A 194 44.86 6.26 -11.19
CA ARG A 194 45.96 5.96 -12.12
C ARG A 194 46.14 4.46 -12.39
N GLU A 195 45.60 3.57 -11.55
CA GLU A 195 45.69 2.11 -11.75
C GLU A 195 44.49 1.56 -12.54
N ASP A 196 43.29 2.12 -12.40
CA ASP A 196 42.11 1.66 -13.16
C ASP A 196 42.05 2.20 -14.61
N ALA A 197 43.02 3.01 -15.03
CA ALA A 197 43.04 3.63 -16.36
C ALA A 197 44.09 3.02 -17.32
N SER A 198 44.87 2.01 -16.92
CA SER A 198 45.92 1.44 -17.78
C SER A 198 45.72 -0.01 -18.24
N ASP A 199 44.62 -0.68 -17.90
CA ASP A 199 44.42 -2.12 -18.20
C ASP A 199 43.10 -2.41 -18.95
N GLY A 200 42.83 -1.68 -20.04
CA GLY A 200 41.59 -1.88 -20.78
C GLY A 200 41.56 -1.36 -22.21
N ASP A 201 42.67 -1.38 -22.94
CA ASP A 201 42.67 -1.20 -24.40
C ASP A 201 43.40 -2.34 -25.09
N GLU A 202 42.77 -3.51 -25.12
CA GLU A 202 43.06 -4.53 -26.13
C GLU A 202 41.76 -5.08 -26.74
N GLY A 203 41.56 -4.75 -28.01
CA GLY A 203 41.21 -5.75 -29.02
C GLY A 203 39.74 -6.17 -29.11
N GLY A 204 38.99 -5.57 -30.04
CA GLY A 204 37.65 -6.05 -30.36
C GLY A 204 37.05 -5.50 -31.65
N GLY A 205 37.78 -5.57 -32.76
CA GLY A 205 37.29 -5.16 -34.08
C GLY A 205 36.00 -5.87 -34.49
N LYS A 206 34.97 -5.10 -34.82
CA LYS A 206 33.79 -5.57 -35.56
C LYS A 206 33.88 -5.08 -36.99
N GLN A 207 34.15 -6.01 -37.91
CA GLN A 207 33.87 -5.86 -39.32
C GLN A 207 32.36 -5.75 -39.56
N PRO A 208 31.89 -4.88 -40.47
CA PRO A 208 30.53 -4.93 -40.98
C PRO A 208 30.45 -5.98 -42.10
N ARG A 209 29.61 -7.00 -41.90
CA ARG A 209 29.19 -7.87 -43.00
C ARG A 209 28.14 -7.15 -43.85
N LYS A 210 28.35 -7.23 -45.16
CA LYS A 210 27.42 -6.90 -46.24
C LYS A 210 26.18 -7.78 -46.19
#